data_AF-A0A9E0MDT3-F1
#
_entry.id   AF-A0A9E0MDT3-F1
#
_cell.length_a   1.000
_cell.length_b   1.000
_cell.length_c   1.000
_cell.angle_alpha   90.00
_cell.angle_beta   90.00
_cell.angle_gamma   90.00
#
_symmetry.space_group_name_H-M   'P 1'
#
loop_
_entity.id
_entity.type
_entity.pdbx_description
1 polymer ?
#
loop_
_entity_poly.entity_id
_entity_poly.type
_entity_poly.pdbx_seq_one_letter_code
_entity_poly.pdbx_strand_id
1 'polypeptide(L)'
;MPCSRRRKAVPGLASDATAQRYRRAGARATLVLATIATSLASAGPGDPALARFIEETDSAGLQSRFDGDFEFQVGGGVASFDCDGDALPEVYVTGGVGKAKFYRNRSSRGGPIKLLEERSGLELTGANGAYPIDIDGDGHVDLVVLRVGEVQLFRGLGGCRFERANDSWKFRSDNQWHSAFSATWER
;
A
#
# COMPACT_ATOMS: atom_id res chain seq x y z
N MET A 1 -7.65 -61.61 8.30
CA MET A 1 -6.55 -62.47 8.83
C MET A 1 -5.39 -61.58 9.26
N PRO A 2 -5.09 -61.42 10.56
CA PRO A 2 -3.90 -60.69 10.99
C PRO A 2 -2.71 -61.65 11.20
N CYS A 3 -1.59 -61.35 10.55
CA CYS A 3 -0.35 -62.11 10.65
C CYS A 3 0.45 -61.66 11.88
N SER A 4 0.51 -62.51 12.91
CA SER A 4 1.38 -62.34 14.06
C SER A 4 2.77 -62.93 13.78
N ARG A 5 3.85 -62.18 13.95
CA ARG A 5 5.18 -62.78 14.15
C ARG A 5 5.99 -62.14 15.28
N ARG A 6 6.13 -63.01 16.28
CA ARG A 6 7.05 -63.19 17.42
C ARG A 6 8.25 -62.25 17.61
N ARG A 7 8.44 -61.98 18.91
CA ARG A 7 9.55 -61.37 19.64
C ARG A 7 10.90 -62.02 19.37
N LYS A 8 11.96 -61.21 19.44
CA LYS A 8 13.29 -61.60 19.94
C LYS A 8 13.68 -60.65 21.07
N ALA A 9 14.18 -61.21 22.16
CA ALA A 9 14.81 -60.50 23.28
C ALA A 9 16.24 -61.04 23.41
N VAL A 10 17.23 -60.17 23.63
CA VAL A 10 18.53 -60.47 24.27
C VAL A 10 19.07 -59.15 24.91
N PRO A 11 19.79 -59.20 26.05
CA PRO A 11 19.76 -58.19 27.12
C PRO A 11 21.05 -57.37 27.26
N GLY A 12 21.05 -56.40 28.17
CA GLY A 12 22.28 -55.78 28.70
C GLY A 12 21.99 -54.66 29.69
N LEU A 13 22.22 -54.94 30.97
CA LEU A 13 22.19 -54.01 32.10
C LEU A 13 23.21 -52.86 31.94
N ALA A 14 22.80 -51.66 32.35
CA ALA A 14 23.65 -50.77 33.16
C ALA A 14 22.74 -49.84 33.98
N SER A 15 22.94 -49.88 35.29
CA SER A 15 22.33 -49.03 36.29
C SER A 15 22.81 -47.58 36.16
N ASP A 16 21.93 -46.61 36.39
CA ASP A 16 22.32 -45.52 37.28
C ASP A 16 21.11 -44.91 37.97
N ALA A 17 21.16 -45.01 39.30
CA ALA A 17 20.18 -44.47 40.21
C ALA A 17 20.64 -43.07 40.63
N THR A 18 19.89 -42.04 40.27
CA THR A 18 20.06 -40.70 40.85
C THR A 18 18.72 -40.22 41.36
N ALA A 19 18.40 -40.66 42.58
CA ALA A 19 17.26 -40.18 43.36
C ALA A 19 17.59 -38.77 43.88
N GLN A 20 17.08 -37.74 43.19
CA GLN A 20 17.21 -36.36 43.65
C GLN A 20 16.12 -36.06 44.69
N ARG A 21 16.53 -36.09 45.95
CA ARG A 21 15.71 -35.83 47.13
C ARG A 21 15.20 -34.39 47.13
N TYR A 22 13.88 -34.24 47.19
CA TYR A 22 13.19 -32.99 47.53
C TYR A 22 13.59 -32.50 48.94
N ARG A 23 14.28 -31.37 49.03
CA ARG A 23 14.44 -30.61 50.29
C ARG A 23 13.36 -29.52 50.35
N ARG A 24 12.35 -29.72 51.20
CA ARG A 24 11.39 -28.68 51.58
C ARG A 24 12.09 -27.70 52.53
N ALA A 25 12.49 -26.53 52.01
CA ALA A 25 12.88 -25.40 52.83
C ALA A 25 11.63 -24.54 53.09
N GLY A 26 11.17 -24.51 54.34
CA GLY A 26 10.09 -23.63 54.79
C GLY A 26 10.61 -22.20 54.91
N ALA A 27 10.27 -21.36 53.93
CA ALA A 27 10.43 -19.92 54.03
C ALA A 27 9.11 -19.34 54.57
N ARG A 28 9.17 -18.72 55.76
CA ARG A 28 8.08 -17.89 56.29
C ARG A 28 7.93 -16.68 55.36
N ALA A 29 6.89 -16.70 54.53
CA ALA A 29 6.54 -15.57 53.67
C ALA A 29 5.86 -14.49 54.54
N THR A 30 6.62 -13.46 54.90
CA THR A 30 6.06 -12.24 55.50
C THR A 30 5.35 -11.47 54.39
N LEU A 31 4.02 -11.47 54.40
CA LEU A 31 3.19 -10.74 53.46
C LEU A 31 3.25 -9.23 53.81
N VAL A 32 4.09 -8.48 53.09
CA VAL A 32 4.05 -7.00 53.14
C VAL A 32 2.92 -6.55 52.22
N LEU A 33 1.79 -6.16 52.82
CA LEU A 33 0.68 -5.55 52.09
C LEU A 33 1.08 -4.12 51.70
N ALA A 34 1.70 -3.95 50.53
CA ALA A 34 1.92 -2.64 49.95
C ALA A 34 0.58 -2.13 49.41
N THR A 35 -0.05 -1.19 50.11
CA THR A 35 -1.22 -0.45 49.60
C THR A 35 -0.77 0.41 48.43
N ILE A 36 -0.90 -0.11 47.21
CA ILE A 36 -0.78 0.68 45.98
C ILE A 36 -2.03 1.55 45.92
N ALA A 37 -1.90 2.82 46.30
CA ALA A 37 -2.91 3.82 46.01
C ALA A 37 -2.91 4.07 44.50
N THR A 38 -3.75 3.34 43.76
CA THR A 38 -4.07 3.67 42.37
C THR A 38 -4.85 4.98 42.37
N SER A 39 -4.16 6.08 42.08
CA SER A 39 -4.82 7.31 41.67
C SER A 39 -5.50 7.04 40.32
N LEU A 40 -6.83 6.85 40.36
CA LEU A 40 -7.66 7.01 39.18
C LEU A 40 -7.68 8.50 38.84
N ALA A 41 -6.64 8.96 38.15
CA ALA A 41 -6.71 10.22 37.43
C ALA A 41 -7.77 10.02 36.33
N SER A 42 -8.97 10.55 36.55
CA SER A 42 -9.95 10.71 35.49
C SER A 42 -9.30 11.57 34.42
N ALA A 43 -8.90 10.96 33.30
CA ALA A 43 -8.61 11.71 32.10
C ALA A 43 -9.91 12.44 31.74
N GLY A 44 -9.97 13.75 32.01
CA GLY A 44 -11.03 14.57 31.47
C GLY A 44 -11.06 14.41 29.95
N PRO A 45 -12.19 14.66 29.29
CA PRO A 45 -12.24 14.65 27.84
C PRO A 45 -11.21 15.68 27.35
N GLY A 46 -10.06 15.17 26.90
CA GLY A 46 -9.02 16.02 26.32
C GLY A 46 -9.61 16.65 25.08
N ASP A 47 -9.33 17.94 24.87
CA ASP A 47 -9.69 18.59 23.62
C ASP A 47 -9.20 17.72 22.45
N PRO A 48 -10.05 17.48 21.42
CA PRO A 48 -9.64 16.68 20.29
C PRO A 48 -8.39 17.33 19.71
N ALA A 49 -7.32 16.55 19.61
CA ALA A 49 -6.07 17.03 19.03
C ALA A 49 -6.36 17.58 17.63
N LEU A 50 -6.11 18.87 17.43
CA LEU A 50 -6.30 19.49 16.13
C LEU A 50 -5.35 18.85 15.13
N ALA A 51 -5.88 18.44 13.98
CA ALA A 51 -5.07 17.91 12.90
C ALA A 51 -4.04 18.96 12.49
N ARG A 52 -2.76 18.56 12.48
CA ARG A 52 -1.66 19.41 12.03
C ARG A 52 -1.22 18.94 10.65
N PHE A 53 -1.26 19.86 9.69
CA PHE A 53 -0.65 19.65 8.38
C PHE A 53 0.83 19.97 8.45
N ILE A 54 1.66 19.09 7.90
CA ILE A 54 3.11 19.22 7.80
C ILE A 54 3.45 19.11 6.32
N GLU A 55 4.29 20.02 5.84
CA GLU A 55 4.83 20.00 4.49
C GLU A 55 5.88 18.88 4.40
N GLU A 56 5.70 17.94 3.45
CA GLU A 56 6.59 16.78 3.26
C GLU A 56 6.95 16.56 1.78
N THR A 57 6.67 17.50 0.88
CA THR A 57 6.83 17.33 -0.58
C THR A 57 8.27 17.01 -0.95
N ASP A 58 9.20 17.84 -0.46
CA ASP A 58 10.63 17.68 -0.71
C ASP A 58 11.19 16.44 -0.02
N SER A 59 10.79 16.20 1.24
CA SER A 59 11.29 15.06 2.02
C SER A 59 10.74 13.72 1.52
N ALA A 60 9.56 13.71 0.90
CA ALA A 60 8.96 12.57 0.22
C ALA A 60 9.60 12.28 -1.14
N GLY A 61 10.26 13.24 -1.78
CA GLY A 61 10.82 13.09 -3.13
C GLY A 61 9.81 13.34 -4.25
N LEU A 62 8.67 13.97 -3.95
CA LEU A 62 7.65 14.32 -4.93
C LEU A 62 8.00 15.68 -5.55
N GLN A 63 8.30 15.72 -6.85
CA GLN A 63 8.68 16.96 -7.54
C GLN A 63 8.02 17.03 -8.92
N SER A 64 6.83 17.60 -8.98
CA SER A 64 6.07 17.76 -10.22
C SER A 64 5.74 19.23 -10.48
N ARG A 65 5.60 19.57 -11.76
CA ARG A 65 5.12 20.87 -12.21
C ARG A 65 4.03 20.62 -13.23
N PHE A 66 2.88 21.21 -12.96
CA PHE A 66 1.79 21.29 -13.92
C PHE A 66 1.86 22.66 -14.60
N ASP A 67 1.82 22.68 -15.92
CA ASP A 67 2.02 23.89 -16.72
C ASP A 67 1.16 23.87 -17.98
N GLY A 68 0.94 25.05 -18.58
CA GLY A 68 0.18 25.21 -19.81
C GLY A 68 -0.69 26.47 -19.83
N ASP A 69 -1.20 26.79 -21.02
CA ASP A 69 -2.06 27.96 -21.25
C ASP A 69 -3.53 27.68 -20.84
N PHE A 70 -4.49 28.36 -21.47
CA PHE A 70 -5.90 28.33 -21.09
C PHE A 70 -6.50 26.92 -21.07
N GLU A 71 -6.07 26.03 -21.97
CA GLU A 71 -6.53 24.64 -22.04
C GLU A 71 -6.15 23.82 -20.80
N PHE A 72 -5.23 24.30 -19.96
CA PHE A 72 -4.80 23.65 -18.72
C PHE A 72 -5.31 24.38 -17.46
N GLN A 73 -6.16 25.41 -17.60
CA GLN A 73 -6.61 26.24 -16.47
C GLN A 73 -7.39 25.47 -15.39
N VAL A 74 -8.02 24.35 -15.73
CA VAL A 74 -8.74 23.48 -14.76
C VAL A 74 -7.80 22.73 -13.81
N GLY A 75 -6.48 22.89 -13.97
CA GLY A 75 -5.47 22.23 -13.16
C GLY A 75 -5.18 20.81 -13.66
N GLY A 76 -4.34 20.12 -12.90
CA GLY A 76 -3.97 18.73 -13.16
C GLY A 76 -4.79 17.73 -12.33
N GLY A 77 -4.67 16.46 -12.69
CA GLY A 77 -5.10 15.32 -11.90
C GLY A 77 -3.92 14.59 -11.25
N VAL A 78 -4.23 13.92 -10.14
CA VAL A 78 -3.35 12.96 -9.46
C VAL A 78 -4.15 11.67 -9.30
N ALA A 79 -3.55 10.54 -9.65
CA ALA A 79 -4.10 9.22 -9.34
C ALA A 79 -3.23 8.55 -8.28
N SER A 80 -3.87 7.95 -7.28
CA SER A 80 -3.20 7.13 -6.28
C SER A 80 -3.85 5.75 -6.24
N PHE A 81 -3.02 4.71 -6.34
CA PHE A 81 -3.44 3.32 -6.51
C PHE A 81 -2.29 2.38 -6.16
N ASP A 82 -2.59 1.13 -5.84
CA ASP A 82 -1.58 0.08 -5.63
C ASP A 82 -1.49 -0.79 -6.90
N CYS A 83 -0.31 -0.83 -7.52
CA CYS A 83 -0.09 -1.54 -8.78
C CYS A 83 0.86 -2.74 -8.67
N ASP A 84 1.45 -2.97 -7.48
CA ASP A 84 2.34 -4.10 -7.23
C ASP A 84 1.92 -4.98 -6.05
N GLY A 85 0.81 -4.64 -5.40
CA GLY A 85 0.15 -5.44 -4.37
C GLY A 85 0.82 -5.32 -3.00
N ASP A 86 1.70 -4.35 -2.78
CA ASP A 86 2.37 -4.16 -1.50
C ASP A 86 1.51 -3.38 -0.48
N ALA A 87 0.32 -2.92 -0.89
CA ALA A 87 -0.61 -2.08 -0.14
C ALA A 87 0.00 -0.76 0.36
N LEU A 88 0.90 -0.18 -0.43
CA LEU A 88 1.38 1.19 -0.38
C LEU A 88 1.02 1.88 -1.71
N PRO A 89 0.11 2.88 -1.71
CA PRO A 89 -0.30 3.50 -2.96
C PRO A 89 0.85 4.23 -3.67
N GLU A 90 1.04 3.92 -4.94
CA GLU A 90 1.76 4.73 -5.91
C GLU A 90 1.05 6.05 -6.21
N VAL A 91 1.76 6.94 -6.91
CA VAL A 91 1.24 8.25 -7.31
C VAL A 91 1.59 8.53 -8.77
N TYR A 92 0.58 8.77 -9.60
CA TYR A 92 0.73 9.33 -10.93
C TYR A 92 0.27 10.79 -10.92
N VAL A 93 1.14 11.71 -11.36
CA VAL A 93 0.87 13.15 -11.39
C VAL A 93 0.91 13.65 -12.83
N THR A 94 -0.19 14.24 -13.28
CA THR A 94 -0.27 14.86 -14.61
C THR A 94 0.61 16.11 -14.71
N GLY A 95 1.08 16.43 -15.93
CA GLY A 95 2.06 17.49 -16.17
C GLY A 95 1.59 18.66 -17.05
N GLY A 96 0.35 18.63 -17.53
CA GLY A 96 -0.14 19.61 -18.50
C GLY A 96 0.65 19.54 -19.80
N VAL A 97 1.25 20.64 -20.26
CA VAL A 97 2.18 20.62 -21.40
C VAL A 97 3.49 19.87 -21.10
N GLY A 98 3.86 19.77 -19.82
CA GLY A 98 4.97 18.96 -19.34
C GLY A 98 4.64 17.47 -19.36
N LYS A 99 5.68 16.64 -19.14
CA LYS A 99 5.46 15.20 -18.97
C LYS A 99 4.83 14.93 -17.60
N ALA A 100 3.77 14.12 -17.61
CA ALA A 100 3.29 13.46 -16.41
C ALA A 100 4.39 12.56 -15.83
N LYS A 101 4.33 12.38 -14.51
CA LYS A 101 5.32 11.64 -13.74
C LYS A 101 4.65 10.55 -12.94
N PHE A 102 5.32 9.41 -12.88
CA PHE A 102 4.92 8.29 -12.07
C PHE A 102 5.91 8.13 -10.91
N TYR A 103 5.38 8.01 -9.71
CA TYR A 103 6.12 7.86 -8.48
C TYR A 103 5.75 6.57 -7.80
N ARG A 104 6.78 5.79 -7.57
CA ARG A 104 6.69 4.54 -6.86
C ARG A 104 6.79 4.75 -5.37
N ASN A 105 5.92 4.10 -4.61
CA ASN A 105 5.99 4.16 -3.15
C ASN A 105 7.08 3.20 -2.64
N ARG A 106 8.00 3.74 -1.83
CA ARG A 106 9.10 3.01 -1.19
C ARG A 106 9.12 3.26 0.32
N SER A 107 8.00 3.73 0.86
CA SER A 107 7.86 4.03 2.28
C SER A 107 7.87 2.75 3.10
N SER A 108 8.26 2.86 4.37
CA SER A 108 7.97 1.82 5.36
C SER A 108 6.64 2.15 6.05
N ARG A 109 5.83 1.14 6.38
CA ARG A 109 4.55 1.35 7.08
C ARG A 109 4.79 2.07 8.41
N GLY A 110 4.12 3.21 8.62
CA GLY A 110 4.29 4.06 9.80
C GLY A 110 5.58 4.90 9.82
N GLY A 111 6.40 4.83 8.76
CA GLY A 111 7.57 5.67 8.57
C GLY A 111 7.27 6.90 7.68
N PRO A 112 8.29 7.74 7.43
CA PRO A 112 8.18 8.85 6.49
C PRO A 112 7.84 8.38 5.08
N ILE A 113 7.08 9.21 4.35
CA ILE A 113 6.77 8.95 2.94
C ILE A 113 8.07 9.01 2.12
N LYS A 114 8.22 8.06 1.19
CA LYS A 114 9.29 8.00 0.20
C LYS A 114 8.72 7.61 -1.16
N LEU A 115 8.80 8.54 -2.10
CA LEU A 115 8.34 8.43 -3.47
C LEU A 115 9.55 8.51 -4.39
N LEU A 116 9.66 7.54 -5.29
CA LEU A 116 10.73 7.47 -6.29
C LEU A 116 10.14 7.63 -7.68
N GLU A 117 10.56 8.65 -8.43
CA GLU A 117 10.16 8.80 -9.83
C GLU A 117 10.68 7.60 -10.64
N GLU A 118 9.79 6.88 -11.30
CA GLU A 118 10.10 5.68 -12.11
C GLU A 118 9.45 5.79 -13.49
N ARG A 119 10.01 5.07 -14.47
CA ARG A 119 9.37 4.91 -15.78
C ARG A 119 8.34 3.80 -15.73
N SER A 120 7.12 4.13 -16.10
CA SER A 120 5.96 3.25 -16.05
C SER A 120 5.34 2.98 -17.43
N GLY A 121 5.61 3.87 -18.40
CA GLY A 121 4.90 3.94 -19.69
C GLY A 121 3.84 5.05 -19.74
N LEU A 122 3.62 5.75 -18.63
CA LEU A 122 2.60 6.80 -18.47
C LEU A 122 3.12 8.23 -18.69
N GLU A 123 4.35 8.41 -19.19
CA GLU A 123 5.03 9.71 -19.32
C GLU A 123 4.50 10.58 -20.47
N LEU A 124 3.19 10.85 -20.44
CA LEU A 124 2.43 11.60 -21.41
C LEU A 124 2.58 13.12 -21.25
N THR A 125 2.48 13.84 -22.37
CA THR A 125 2.21 15.28 -22.38
C THR A 125 0.74 15.54 -22.70
N GLY A 126 0.29 16.75 -22.39
CA GLY A 126 -1.11 17.16 -22.51
C GLY A 126 -2.03 16.55 -21.47
N ALA A 127 -1.50 15.83 -20.47
CA ALA A 127 -2.28 15.17 -19.43
C ALA A 127 -2.79 16.19 -18.40
N ASN A 128 -4.08 16.16 -18.10
CA ASN A 128 -4.74 17.07 -17.16
C ASN A 128 -5.75 16.40 -16.22
N GLY A 129 -5.99 15.09 -16.37
CA GLY A 129 -6.76 14.29 -15.42
C GLY A 129 -6.29 12.83 -15.41
N ALA A 130 -6.44 12.14 -14.29
CA ALA A 130 -6.06 10.74 -14.15
C ALA A 130 -7.03 10.00 -13.22
N TYR A 131 -7.50 8.83 -13.62
CA TYR A 131 -8.48 8.03 -12.89
C TYR A 131 -8.03 6.56 -12.88
N PRO A 132 -7.67 6.00 -11.72
CA PRO A 132 -7.38 4.58 -11.59
C PRO A 132 -8.70 3.79 -11.58
N ILE A 133 -8.76 2.72 -12.38
CA ILE A 133 -9.96 1.94 -12.63
C ILE A 133 -9.56 0.56 -13.14
N ASP A 134 -10.26 -0.52 -12.79
CA ASP A 134 -10.05 -1.84 -13.42
C ASP A 134 -11.08 -1.99 -14.56
N ILE A 135 -10.65 -1.73 -15.79
CA ILE A 135 -11.53 -1.64 -16.96
C ILE A 135 -11.82 -3.02 -17.51
N ASP A 136 -10.81 -3.90 -17.58
CA ASP A 136 -10.95 -5.23 -18.16
C ASP A 136 -11.24 -6.34 -17.15
N GLY A 137 -11.24 -6.02 -15.84
CA GLY A 137 -11.62 -6.92 -14.77
C GLY A 137 -10.54 -7.96 -14.43
N ASP A 138 -9.29 -7.73 -14.84
CA ASP A 138 -8.19 -8.65 -14.59
C ASP A 138 -7.55 -8.50 -13.20
N GLY A 139 -7.99 -7.51 -12.42
CA GLY A 139 -7.52 -7.23 -11.07
C GLY A 139 -6.24 -6.40 -11.01
N HIS A 140 -5.68 -5.99 -12.16
CA HIS A 140 -4.67 -4.94 -12.22
C HIS A 140 -5.33 -3.58 -12.42
N VAL A 141 -4.79 -2.56 -11.75
CA VAL A 141 -5.30 -1.19 -11.91
C VAL A 141 -4.90 -0.67 -13.29
N ASP A 142 -5.89 -0.28 -14.08
CA ASP A 142 -5.75 0.48 -15.32
C ASP A 142 -5.83 1.99 -15.04
N LEU A 143 -5.48 2.81 -16.04
CA LEU A 143 -5.62 4.26 -15.95
C LEU A 143 -6.38 4.84 -17.14
N VAL A 144 -7.33 5.72 -16.84
CA VAL A 144 -7.87 6.70 -17.77
C VAL A 144 -7.14 8.01 -17.55
N VAL A 145 -6.48 8.53 -18.60
CA VAL A 145 -5.78 9.82 -18.57
C VAL A 145 -6.51 10.78 -19.50
N LEU A 146 -7.14 11.80 -18.89
CA LEU A 146 -7.72 12.91 -19.63
C LEU A 146 -6.61 13.82 -20.15
N ARG A 147 -6.85 14.38 -21.34
CA ARG A 147 -5.88 15.21 -22.04
C ARG A 147 -6.52 16.42 -22.69
N VAL A 148 -5.66 17.40 -23.00
CA VAL A 148 -5.84 18.24 -24.19
C VAL A 148 -5.39 17.40 -25.39
N GLY A 149 -6.37 16.84 -26.11
CA GLY A 149 -6.19 15.82 -27.15
C GLY A 149 -6.88 14.49 -26.78
N GLU A 150 -6.62 13.43 -27.55
CA GLU A 150 -7.23 12.11 -27.32
C GLU A 150 -6.99 11.63 -25.87
N VAL A 151 -8.07 11.25 -25.19
CA VAL A 151 -8.05 10.54 -23.90
C VAL A 151 -7.30 9.23 -24.07
N GLN A 152 -6.38 8.95 -23.16
CA GLN A 152 -5.54 7.74 -23.23
C GLN A 152 -5.99 6.76 -22.16
N LEU A 153 -6.29 5.54 -22.59
CA LEU A 153 -6.51 4.40 -21.72
C LEU A 153 -5.23 3.59 -21.64
N PHE A 154 -4.85 3.20 -20.43
CA PHE A 154 -3.69 2.37 -20.18
C PHE A 154 -4.09 1.12 -19.44
N ARG A 155 -3.72 -0.03 -19.97
CA ARG A 155 -3.87 -1.31 -19.29
C ARG A 155 -2.74 -1.49 -18.27
N GLY A 156 -3.08 -1.88 -17.05
CA GLY A 156 -2.16 -2.34 -16.03
C GLY A 156 -1.67 -3.76 -16.32
N LEU A 157 -0.35 -3.96 -16.31
CA LEU A 157 0.28 -5.26 -16.58
C LEU A 157 0.82 -5.93 -15.29
N GLY A 158 0.52 -5.34 -14.13
CA GLY A 158 1.15 -5.68 -12.85
C GLY A 158 2.58 -5.14 -12.72
N GLY A 159 3.09 -5.11 -11.48
CA GLY A 159 4.43 -4.58 -11.19
C GLY A 159 4.61 -3.12 -11.62
N CYS A 160 3.52 -2.38 -11.74
CA CYS A 160 3.47 -0.99 -12.21
C CYS A 160 4.01 -0.74 -13.62
N ARG A 161 3.70 -1.66 -14.52
CA ARG A 161 3.92 -1.49 -15.94
C ARG A 161 2.59 -1.25 -16.62
N PHE A 162 2.59 -0.30 -17.56
CA PHE A 162 1.40 0.11 -18.28
C PHE A 162 1.65 0.11 -19.78
N GLU A 163 0.61 -0.21 -20.54
CA GLU A 163 0.62 -0.08 -22.00
C GLU A 163 -0.63 0.65 -22.49
N ARG A 164 -0.51 1.41 -23.58
CA ARG A 164 -1.65 2.11 -24.17
C ARG A 164 -2.64 1.08 -24.74
N ALA A 165 -3.90 1.20 -24.33
CA ALA A 165 -4.95 0.23 -24.63
C ALA A 165 -6.07 0.76 -25.53
N ASN A 166 -6.04 2.03 -25.98
CA ASN A 166 -7.10 2.58 -26.85
C ASN A 166 -7.41 1.69 -28.07
N ASP A 167 -6.39 1.20 -28.77
CA ASP A 167 -6.60 0.40 -29.99
C ASP A 167 -7.10 -1.02 -29.67
N SER A 168 -6.56 -1.66 -28.63
CA SER A 168 -6.97 -3.00 -28.21
C SER A 168 -8.40 -3.00 -27.65
N TRP A 169 -8.78 -1.95 -26.91
CA TRP A 169 -10.13 -1.75 -26.38
C TRP A 169 -11.06 -0.99 -27.31
N LYS A 170 -10.59 -0.64 -28.52
CA LYS A 170 -11.36 0.07 -29.56
C LYS A 170 -11.98 1.39 -29.06
N PHE A 171 -11.33 2.02 -28.09
CA PHE A 171 -11.73 3.31 -27.57
C PHE A 171 -11.12 4.44 -28.40
N ARG A 172 -11.94 5.41 -28.77
CA ARG A 172 -11.51 6.65 -29.42
C ARG A 172 -12.33 7.81 -28.88
N SER A 173 -11.66 8.79 -28.32
CA SER A 173 -12.26 10.11 -28.07
C SER A 173 -11.96 11.04 -29.25
N ASP A 174 -12.54 12.23 -29.24
CA ASP A 174 -12.04 13.31 -30.07
C ASP A 174 -10.67 13.83 -29.57
N ASN A 175 -10.08 14.75 -30.34
CA ASN A 175 -8.84 15.44 -29.99
C ASN A 175 -9.12 16.84 -29.40
N GLN A 176 -10.07 16.94 -28.47
CA GLN A 176 -10.45 18.19 -27.81
C GLN A 176 -9.96 18.22 -26.36
N TRP A 177 -10.40 19.23 -25.63
CA TRP A 177 -10.11 19.38 -24.21
C TRP A 177 -11.10 18.57 -23.35
N HIS A 178 -10.58 17.64 -22.54
CA HIS A 178 -11.36 16.82 -21.62
C HIS A 178 -11.10 17.21 -20.16
N SER A 179 -12.14 17.48 -19.38
CA SER A 179 -12.02 17.98 -18.00
C SER A 179 -12.79 17.18 -16.95
N ALA A 180 -13.58 16.19 -17.36
CA ALA A 180 -14.34 15.34 -16.46
C ALA A 180 -14.42 13.91 -17.00
N PHE A 181 -14.49 12.96 -16.08
CA PHE A 181 -14.66 11.54 -16.37
C PHE A 181 -15.66 10.93 -15.40
N SER A 182 -16.49 10.02 -15.91
CA SER A 182 -17.33 9.15 -15.10
C SER A 182 -17.40 7.79 -15.79
N ALA A 183 -17.36 6.72 -15.01
CA ALA A 183 -17.58 5.36 -15.48
C ALA A 183 -18.63 4.67 -14.61
N THR A 184 -19.33 3.71 -15.21
CA THR A 184 -20.22 2.79 -14.53
C THR A 184 -20.03 1.41 -15.12
N TRP A 185 -20.32 0.38 -14.33
CA TRP A 185 -20.40 -0.98 -14.79
C TRP A 185 -21.85 -1.40 -14.76
N GLU A 186 -22.24 -2.14 -15.79
CA GLU A 186 -23.51 -2.83 -15.88
C GLU A 186 -23.25 -4.34 -15.80
N ARG A 187 -24.23 -5.05 -15.24
CA ARG A 187 -24.18 -6.50 -15.04
C ARG A 187 -24.89 -7.24 -16.17
#